data_AF-A0A381XSJ6-F1
#
_entry.id   AF-A0A381XSJ6-F1
#
_cell.length_a   1.000
_cell.length_b   1.000
_cell.length_c   1.000
_cell.angle_alpha   90.00
_cell.angle_beta   90.00
_cell.angle_gamma   90.00
#
_symmetry.space_group_name_H-M   'P 1'
#
loop_
_entity.id
_entity.type
_entity.pdbx_description
1 polymer ?
#
loop_
_entity_poly.entity_id
_entity_poly.type
_entity_poly.pdbx_seq_one_letter_code
_entity_poly.pdbx_strand_id
1 'polypeptide(L)'
;AATYAKQLLDERNKVALMVYGESVEKVDLDRGEHHLFKILTALSSISPKGNLKLEIVLKDLLPYIPSGSPIILFSSLDDDFTISEAFTNTISRGYPITTISPSSLDFEEKMNRIPAEPLLVARMERENMVSEIRSFGMEIGDWKSDESVNTVLQGG
;
A
#
# COMPACT_ATOMS: atom_id res chain seq x y z
N ALA A 1 7.26 -1.26 -4.37
CA ALA A 1 7.81 -0.26 -3.45
C ALA A 1 9.22 0.24 -3.83
N ALA A 2 10.27 -0.57 -3.76
CA ALA A 2 11.68 -0.13 -3.94
C ALA A 2 11.97 0.63 -5.25
N THR A 3 11.56 0.08 -6.40
CA THR A 3 11.75 0.72 -7.72
C THR A 3 11.07 2.08 -7.81
N TYR A 4 9.87 2.20 -7.22
CA TYR A 4 9.10 3.44 -7.24
C TYR A 4 9.69 4.50 -6.32
N ALA A 5 10.16 4.10 -5.13
CA ALA A 5 10.88 5.01 -4.22
C ALA A 5 12.15 5.58 -4.88
N LYS A 6 12.90 4.77 -5.63
CA LYS A 6 14.04 5.24 -6.41
C LYS A 6 13.62 6.30 -7.43
N GLN A 7 12.58 6.03 -8.22
CA GLN A 7 12.09 7.00 -9.22
C GLN A 7 11.72 8.34 -8.59
N LEU A 8 10.94 8.33 -7.50
CA LEU A 8 10.56 9.56 -6.80
C LEU A 8 11.77 10.36 -6.32
N LEU A 9 12.80 9.67 -5.80
CA LEU A 9 14.04 10.30 -5.35
C LEU A 9 14.86 10.87 -6.50
N ASP A 10 14.90 10.19 -7.65
CA ASP A 10 15.55 10.66 -8.88
C ASP A 10 14.87 11.93 -9.42
N GLU A 11 13.55 12.04 -9.27
CA GLU A 11 12.74 13.23 -9.55
C GLU A 11 12.90 14.36 -8.50
N ARG A 12 13.81 14.18 -7.53
CA ARG A 12 14.11 15.10 -6.42
C ARG A 12 12.96 15.32 -5.43
N ASN A 13 11.98 14.42 -5.40
CA ASN A 13 10.98 14.41 -4.37
C ASN A 13 11.59 14.01 -3.02
N LYS A 14 10.98 14.48 -1.93
CA LYS A 14 11.27 13.94 -0.60
C LYS A 14 10.36 12.73 -0.38
N VAL A 15 10.92 11.63 0.10
CA VAL A 15 10.19 10.38 0.30
C VAL A 15 10.31 9.97 1.75
N ALA A 16 9.19 9.62 2.36
CA ALA A 16 9.14 8.92 3.65
C ALA A 16 8.66 7.49 3.39
N LEU A 17 9.09 6.55 4.23
CA LEU A 17 8.58 5.17 4.21
C LEU A 17 8.00 4.85 5.59
N MET A 18 6.82 4.26 5.61
CA MET A 18 6.25 3.65 6.80
C MET A 18 5.87 2.21 6.46
N VAL A 19 6.33 1.28 7.27
CA VAL A 19 6.01 -0.14 7.18
C VAL A 19 5.19 -0.49 8.41
N TYR A 20 4.06 -1.17 8.20
CA TYR A 20 3.18 -1.58 9.29
C TYR A 20 2.87 -3.07 9.22
N GLY A 21 2.70 -3.68 10.41
CA GLY A 21 2.42 -5.11 10.56
C GLY A 21 2.26 -5.46 12.04
N GLU A 22 3.31 -6.01 12.65
CA GLU A 22 3.40 -6.29 14.10
C GLU A 22 3.82 -5.03 14.88
N SER A 23 4.69 -4.24 14.26
CA SER A 23 5.11 -2.92 14.72
C SER A 23 5.08 -1.94 13.55
N VAL A 24 5.30 -0.67 13.86
CA VAL A 24 5.51 0.37 12.85
C VAL A 24 7.01 0.66 12.76
N GLU A 25 7.58 0.51 11.57
CA GLU A 25 8.93 0.98 11.25
C GLU A 25 8.82 2.20 10.33
N LYS A 26 9.58 3.25 10.63
CA LYS A 26 9.50 4.53 9.93
C LYS A 26 10.87 4.97 9.46
N VAL A 27 10.93 5.40 8.21
CA VAL A 27 12.03 6.17 7.64
C VAL A 27 11.49 7.58 7.36
N ASP A 28 12.09 8.57 8.01
CA ASP A 28 11.65 9.96 7.91
C ASP A 28 11.80 10.54 6.49
N LEU A 29 11.10 11.65 6.27
CA LEU A 29 11.07 12.35 4.99
C LEU A 29 12.44 12.95 4.65
N ASP A 30 13.11 12.40 3.63
CA ASP A 30 14.40 12.90 3.14
C ASP A 30 14.57 12.59 1.64
N ARG A 31 15.74 12.87 1.06
CA ARG A 31 16.03 12.70 -0.37
C ARG A 31 17.46 12.23 -0.66
N GLY A 32 17.71 11.81 -1.89
CA GLY A 32 19.05 11.47 -2.40
C GLY A 32 19.45 10.01 -2.20
N GLU A 33 20.65 9.66 -2.66
CA GLU A 33 21.12 8.27 -2.76
C GLU A 33 21.31 7.60 -1.40
N HIS A 34 21.87 8.33 -0.43
CA HIS A 34 22.00 7.80 0.94
C HIS A 34 20.63 7.49 1.56
N HIS A 35 19.61 8.29 1.21
CA HIS A 35 18.24 8.04 1.67
C HIS A 35 17.62 6.82 0.99
N LEU A 36 17.86 6.65 -0.32
CA LEU A 36 17.47 5.42 -1.02
C LEU A 36 18.03 4.18 -0.32
N PHE A 37 19.28 4.21 0.12
CA PHE A 37 19.88 3.10 0.85
C PHE A 37 19.15 2.80 2.17
N LYS A 38 18.74 3.83 2.93
CA LYS A 38 17.94 3.64 4.16
C LYS A 38 16.60 2.98 3.86
N ILE A 39 15.90 3.44 2.83
CA ILE A 39 14.63 2.86 2.37
C ILE A 39 14.81 1.40 1.96
N LEU A 40 15.82 1.08 1.15
CA LEU A 40 16.09 -0.29 0.72
C LEU A 40 16.46 -1.20 1.89
N THR A 41 17.22 -0.69 2.85
CA THR A 41 17.58 -1.42 4.07
C THR A 41 16.32 -1.75 4.87
N ALA A 42 15.46 -0.75 5.14
CA ALA A 42 14.20 -0.94 5.84
C ALA A 42 13.28 -1.94 5.11
N LEU A 43 13.19 -1.85 3.77
CA LEU A 43 12.42 -2.81 2.96
C LEU A 43 12.98 -4.23 3.02
N SER A 44 14.30 -4.40 3.17
CA SER A 44 14.96 -5.70 3.22
C SER A 44 14.78 -6.43 4.57
N SER A 45 14.51 -5.69 5.65
CA SER A 45 14.26 -6.24 6.98
C SER A 45 12.80 -6.60 7.25
N ILE A 46 11.89 -6.31 6.31
CA ILE A 46 10.45 -6.55 6.50
C ILE A 46 10.13 -8.04 6.50
N SER A 47 9.35 -8.46 7.50
CA SER A 47 8.66 -9.74 7.52
C SER A 47 7.15 -9.51 7.57
N PRO A 48 6.34 -10.19 6.75
CA PRO A 48 4.88 -10.07 6.80
C PRO A 48 4.36 -10.74 8.07
N LYS A 49 4.08 -9.93 9.10
CA LYS A 49 3.57 -10.36 10.41
C LYS A 49 2.72 -9.25 11.02
N GLY A 50 1.85 -9.63 11.94
CA GLY A 50 0.99 -8.74 12.70
C GLY A 50 -0.30 -8.34 11.99
N ASN A 51 -1.12 -7.57 12.68
CA ASN A 51 -2.50 -7.24 12.28
C ASN A 51 -2.90 -5.80 12.66
N LEU A 52 -1.90 -4.90 12.76
CA LEU A 52 -2.16 -3.48 13.00
C LEU A 52 -3.11 -2.93 11.93
N LYS A 53 -4.14 -2.22 12.40
CA LYS A 53 -5.18 -1.64 11.57
C LYS A 53 -4.70 -0.37 10.89
N LEU A 54 -5.03 -0.22 9.62
CA LEU A 54 -4.62 0.90 8.77
C LEU A 54 -5.02 2.25 9.36
N GLU A 55 -6.20 2.33 9.98
CA GLU A 55 -6.67 3.55 10.63
C GLU A 55 -5.71 4.08 11.69
N ILE A 56 -5.18 3.19 12.54
CA ILE A 56 -4.23 3.56 13.62
C ILE A 56 -2.93 4.06 13.00
N VAL A 57 -2.43 3.35 11.99
CA VAL A 57 -1.18 3.67 11.29
C VAL A 57 -1.28 5.03 10.61
N LEU A 58 -2.38 5.30 9.90
CA LEU A 58 -2.59 6.59 9.26
C LEU A 58 -2.74 7.71 10.30
N LYS A 59 -3.51 7.51 11.38
CA LYS A 59 -3.62 8.50 12.46
C LYS A 59 -2.26 8.87 13.07
N ASP A 60 -1.34 7.91 13.19
CA ASP A 60 0.03 8.15 13.65
C ASP A 60 0.90 8.82 12.59
N LEU A 61 0.76 8.47 11.30
CA LEU A 61 1.56 9.03 10.20
C LEU A 61 1.23 10.51 9.91
N LEU A 62 -0.05 10.84 9.78
CA LEU A 62 -0.51 12.11 9.22
C LEU A 62 0.05 13.37 9.93
N PRO A 63 0.24 13.40 11.26
CA PRO A 63 0.85 14.55 11.94
C PRO A 63 2.28 14.87 11.51
N TYR A 64 3.01 13.91 10.93
CA TYR A 64 4.44 14.06 10.60
C TYR A 64 4.71 14.36 9.12
N ILE A 65 3.67 14.42 8.28
CA ILE A 65 3.80 14.73 6.85
C ILE A 65 3.10 16.05 6.53
N PRO A 66 3.61 16.85 5.56
CA PRO A 66 2.94 18.07 5.14
C PRO A 66 1.55 17.80 4.56
N SER A 67 0.57 18.63 4.89
CA SER A 67 -0.78 18.58 4.31
C SER A 67 -0.72 18.58 2.77
N GLY A 68 -1.51 17.74 2.12
CA GLY A 68 -1.48 17.61 0.65
C GLY A 68 -0.42 16.66 0.11
N SER A 69 0.43 16.08 0.97
CA SER A 69 1.41 15.08 0.52
C SER A 69 0.67 13.82 0.02
N PRO A 70 0.99 13.32 -1.20
CA PRO A 70 0.40 12.09 -1.69
C PRO A 70 0.90 10.89 -0.89
N ILE A 71 -0.02 10.00 -0.54
CA ILE A 71 0.24 8.74 0.17
C ILE A 71 0.03 7.61 -0.82
N ILE A 72 1.03 6.72 -0.93
CA ILE A 72 0.94 5.54 -1.77
C ILE A 72 0.97 4.33 -0.86
N LEU A 73 -0.16 3.63 -0.80
CA LEU A 73 -0.36 2.50 0.09
C LEU A 73 -0.11 1.20 -0.66
N PHE A 74 0.88 0.43 -0.22
CA PHE A 74 1.07 -0.95 -0.67
C PHE A 74 0.50 -1.89 0.39
N SER A 75 -0.66 -2.49 0.16
CA SER A 75 -1.29 -3.39 1.11
C SER A 75 -2.32 -4.29 0.44
N SER A 76 -2.39 -5.56 0.84
CA SER A 76 -3.44 -6.46 0.35
C SER A 76 -4.83 -6.03 0.83
N LEU A 77 -4.91 -5.21 1.89
CA LEU A 77 -6.15 -4.72 2.51
C LEU A 77 -7.03 -5.83 3.11
N ASP A 78 -6.49 -7.03 3.26
CA ASP A 78 -7.23 -8.17 3.81
C ASP A 78 -7.46 -8.01 5.33
N ASP A 79 -8.59 -8.51 5.83
CA ASP A 79 -8.93 -8.61 7.27
C ASP A 79 -8.90 -7.29 8.08
N ASP A 80 -9.10 -6.14 7.43
CA ASP A 80 -9.17 -4.83 8.09
C ASP A 80 -10.51 -4.11 7.86
N PHE A 81 -11.38 -4.18 8.87
CA PHE A 81 -12.69 -3.51 8.83
C PHE A 81 -12.61 -1.98 9.03
N THR A 82 -11.43 -1.41 9.31
CA THR A 82 -11.23 0.04 9.53
C THR A 82 -10.90 0.80 8.25
N ILE A 83 -10.70 0.09 7.12
CA ILE A 83 -10.23 0.65 5.85
C ILE A 83 -11.07 1.85 5.38
N SER A 84 -12.39 1.71 5.37
CA SER A 84 -13.29 2.77 4.88
C SER A 84 -13.19 4.05 5.72
N GLU A 85 -13.11 3.90 7.04
CA GLU A 85 -12.92 5.03 7.96
C GLU A 85 -11.52 5.64 7.85
N ALA A 86 -10.48 4.80 7.74
CA ALA A 86 -9.10 5.21 7.57
C ALA A 86 -8.93 6.11 6.33
N PHE A 87 -9.51 5.68 5.21
CA PHE A 87 -9.45 6.44 3.97
C PHE A 87 -10.30 7.71 4.02
N THR A 88 -11.54 7.64 4.50
CA THR A 88 -12.40 8.83 4.64
C THR A 88 -11.75 9.91 5.50
N ASN A 89 -11.17 9.51 6.64
CA ASN A 89 -10.48 10.43 7.55
C ASN A 89 -9.22 11.04 6.93
N THR A 90 -8.54 10.31 6.05
CA THR A 90 -7.30 10.79 5.43
C THR A 90 -7.59 11.74 4.26
N ILE A 91 -8.55 11.39 3.40
CA ILE A 91 -8.99 12.23 2.27
C ILE A 91 -9.62 13.53 2.79
N SER A 92 -10.46 13.47 3.83
CA SER A 92 -11.08 14.68 4.42
C SER A 92 -10.06 15.64 5.04
N ARG A 93 -8.86 15.16 5.41
CA ARG A 93 -7.73 15.98 5.87
C ARG A 93 -6.86 16.52 4.72
N GLY A 94 -7.22 16.23 3.47
CA GLY A 94 -6.54 16.74 2.28
C GLY A 94 -5.34 15.92 1.83
N TYR A 95 -5.23 14.64 2.23
CA TYR A 95 -4.18 13.75 1.76
C TYR A 95 -4.73 12.82 0.67
N PRO A 96 -4.31 12.97 -0.59
CA PRO A 96 -4.69 12.03 -1.63
C PRO A 96 -4.01 10.68 -1.35
N ILE A 97 -4.77 9.59 -1.45
CA ILE A 97 -4.27 8.22 -1.30
C ILE A 97 -4.44 7.48 -2.62
N THR A 98 -3.34 6.87 -3.09
CA THR A 98 -3.37 5.88 -4.15
C THR A 98 -3.05 4.51 -3.56
N THR A 99 -3.97 3.56 -3.70
CA THR A 99 -3.78 2.21 -3.16
C THR A 99 -3.31 1.26 -4.25
N ILE A 100 -2.24 0.55 -3.96
CA ILE A 100 -1.72 -0.55 -4.76
C ILE A 100 -1.92 -1.82 -3.94
N SER A 101 -2.93 -2.59 -4.31
CA SER A 101 -3.27 -3.83 -3.62
C SER A 101 -2.77 -5.03 -4.40
N PRO A 102 -1.62 -5.64 -4.04
CA PRO A 102 -1.23 -6.91 -4.63
C PRO A 102 -2.25 -7.98 -4.26
N SER A 103 -2.72 -8.72 -5.27
CA SER A 103 -3.59 -9.87 -5.05
C SER A 103 -2.80 -11.00 -4.38
N SER A 104 -3.07 -11.28 -3.11
CA SER A 104 -2.57 -12.45 -2.39
C SER A 104 -2.96 -13.76 -3.11
N LEU A 105 -4.09 -13.74 -3.82
CA LEU A 105 -4.66 -14.89 -4.54
C LEU A 105 -3.83 -15.32 -5.75
N ASP A 106 -3.22 -14.37 -6.45
CA ASP A 106 -2.40 -14.69 -7.64
C ASP A 106 -1.11 -15.43 -7.24
N PHE A 107 -0.62 -15.20 -6.02
CA PHE A 107 0.50 -15.95 -5.45
C PHE A 107 0.08 -17.37 -5.01
N GLU A 108 -1.05 -17.49 -4.32
CA GLU A 108 -1.59 -18.77 -3.85
C GLU A 108 -1.97 -19.70 -5.02
N GLU A 109 -2.51 -19.14 -6.11
CA GLU A 109 -2.80 -19.84 -7.37
C GLU A 109 -1.52 -20.34 -8.05
N LYS A 110 -0.49 -19.49 -8.18
CA LYS A 110 0.82 -19.90 -8.73
C LYS A 110 1.48 -21.02 -7.93
N MET A 111 1.26 -21.06 -6.61
CA MET A 111 1.79 -22.11 -5.73
C MET A 111 0.87 -23.34 -5.63
N ASN A 112 -0.29 -23.33 -6.29
CA ASN A 112 -1.29 -24.40 -6.29
C ASN A 112 -1.72 -24.85 -4.88
N ARG A 113 -1.77 -23.91 -3.93
CA ARG A 113 -2.00 -24.17 -2.49
C ARG A 113 -3.47 -24.20 -2.11
N ILE A 114 -4.35 -23.69 -2.98
CA ILE A 114 -5.79 -23.59 -2.76
C ILE A 114 -6.51 -24.35 -3.88
N PRO A 115 -7.49 -25.23 -3.55
CA PRO A 115 -8.34 -25.85 -4.57
C PRO A 115 -9.12 -24.82 -5.38
N ALA A 116 -9.50 -25.16 -6.62
CA ALA A 116 -10.12 -24.22 -7.56
C ALA A 116 -11.44 -23.58 -7.05
N GLU A 117 -12.25 -24.32 -6.29
CA GLU A 117 -13.55 -23.84 -5.80
C GLU A 117 -13.41 -22.73 -4.72
N PRO A 118 -12.62 -22.91 -3.63
CA PRO A 118 -12.32 -21.81 -2.69
C PRO A 118 -11.64 -20.60 -3.34
N LEU A 119 -10.80 -20.81 -4.35
CA LEU A 119 -10.12 -19.73 -5.06
C LEU A 119 -11.12 -18.81 -5.78
N LEU A 120 -12.17 -19.38 -6.39
CA LEU A 120 -13.23 -18.60 -7.03
C LEU A 120 -13.99 -17.73 -6.03
N VAL A 121 -14.32 -18.28 -4.86
CA VAL A 121 -15.01 -17.53 -3.79
C VAL A 121 -14.13 -16.36 -3.31
N ALA A 122 -12.85 -16.62 -3.04
CA ALA A 122 -11.94 -15.59 -2.58
C ALA A 122 -11.73 -14.46 -3.62
N ARG A 123 -11.73 -14.81 -4.93
CA ARG A 123 -11.69 -13.79 -6.00
C ARG A 123 -12.95 -12.92 -5.99
N MET A 124 -14.14 -13.52 -5.83
CA MET A 124 -15.40 -12.77 -5.74
C MET A 124 -15.45 -11.85 -4.52
N GLU A 125 -14.97 -12.32 -3.36
CA GLU A 125 -14.88 -11.50 -2.14
C GLU A 125 -13.94 -10.31 -2.33
N ARG A 126 -12.77 -10.52 -2.97
CA ARG A 126 -11.84 -9.45 -3.32
C ARG A 126 -12.45 -8.44 -4.29
N GLU A 127 -13.14 -8.90 -5.34
CA GLU A 127 -13.81 -8.01 -6.29
C GLU A 127 -14.87 -7.14 -5.62
N ASN A 128 -15.64 -7.71 -4.69
CA ASN A 128 -16.61 -6.96 -3.88
C ASN A 128 -15.91 -5.90 -3.01
N MET A 129 -14.83 -6.26 -2.31
CA MET A 129 -14.05 -5.32 -1.51
C MET A 129 -13.48 -4.17 -2.36
N VAL A 130 -12.88 -4.47 -3.51
CA VAL A 130 -12.32 -3.47 -4.43
C VAL A 130 -13.43 -2.56 -4.96
N SER A 131 -14.60 -3.11 -5.30
CA SER A 131 -15.77 -2.35 -5.75
C SER A 131 -16.30 -1.41 -4.66
N GLU A 132 -16.40 -1.89 -3.42
CA GLU A 132 -16.81 -1.10 -2.27
C GLU A 132 -15.85 0.07 -2.03
N ILE A 133 -14.53 -0.20 -2.03
CA ILE A 133 -13.51 0.84 -1.85
C ILE A 133 -13.57 1.87 -3.00
N ARG A 134 -13.73 1.45 -4.26
CA ARG A 134 -13.90 2.38 -5.40
C ARG A 134 -15.16 3.23 -5.27
N SER A 135 -16.24 2.71 -4.68
CA SER A 135 -17.49 3.47 -4.46
C SER A 135 -17.31 4.70 -3.56
N PHE A 136 -16.28 4.70 -2.71
CA PHE A 136 -15.89 5.85 -1.89
C PHE A 136 -15.04 6.89 -2.67
N GLY A 137 -14.90 6.75 -3.99
CA GLY A 137 -14.15 7.66 -4.85
C GLY A 137 -12.63 7.44 -4.82
N MET A 138 -12.19 6.25 -4.40
CA MET A 138 -10.78 5.92 -4.27
C MET A 138 -10.21 5.23 -5.50
N GLU A 139 -8.99 5.63 -5.84
CA GLU A 139 -8.22 5.03 -6.92
C GLU A 139 -7.45 3.82 -6.38
N ILE A 140 -7.83 2.63 -6.86
CA ILE A 140 -7.18 1.36 -6.53
C ILE A 140 -6.59 0.77 -7.80
N GLY A 141 -5.27 0.72 -7.82
CA GLY A 141 -4.48 -0.05 -8.78
C GLY A 141 -4.39 -1.51 -8.34
N ASP A 142 -4.95 -2.42 -9.14
CA ASP A 142 -4.76 -3.86 -8.99
C ASP A 142 -3.39 -4.21 -9.55
N TRP A 143 -2.39 -4.35 -8.67
CA TRP A 143 -1.02 -4.65 -9.10
C TRP A 143 -0.77 -6.15 -9.07
N LYS A 144 -0.65 -6.75 -10.25
CA LYS A 144 -0.26 -8.15 -10.39
C LYS A 144 1.26 -8.29 -10.28
N SER A 145 1.70 -9.37 -9.64
CA SER A 145 3.13 -9.65 -9.34
C SER A 145 4.08 -9.60 -10.55
N ASP A 146 3.54 -9.73 -11.76
CA ASP A 146 4.23 -9.75 -13.05
C ASP A 146 4.22 -8.40 -13.79
N GLU A 147 3.51 -7.40 -13.28
CA GLU A 147 3.44 -6.05 -13.88
C GLU A 147 4.40 -5.08 -13.18
N SER A 148 4.81 -4.01 -13.88
CA SER A 148 5.58 -2.93 -13.25
C SER A 148 4.65 -2.05 -12.42
N VAL A 149 5.04 -1.76 -11.18
CA VAL A 149 4.34 -0.81 -10.28
C VAL A 149 4.09 0.55 -10.97
N ASN A 150 5.03 0.98 -11.82
CA ASN A 150 4.93 2.23 -12.55
C ASN A 150 3.77 2.24 -13.55
N THR A 151 3.45 1.09 -14.14
CA THR A 151 2.36 0.96 -15.12
C THR A 151 1.00 1.07 -14.43
N VAL A 152 0.87 0.52 -13.22
CA VAL A 152 -0.36 0.59 -12.43
C VAL A 152 -0.65 2.01 -11.93
N LEU A 153 0.39 2.76 -11.57
CA LEU A 153 0.26 4.14 -11.09
C LEU A 153 0.03 5.19 -12.21
N GLN A 154 0.27 4.83 -13.47
CA GLN A 154 0.00 5.72 -14.62
C GLN A 154 -1.32 5.42 -15.33
N GLY A 155 -2.01 4.33 -14.94
CA GLY A 155 -3.22 3.84 -15.60
C GLY A 155 -4.52 4.09 -14.84
N GLY A 156 -4.47 4.80 -13.71
CA GLY A 156 -5.65 5.19 -12.93
C GLY A 156 -6.11 6.62 -13.23
#